data_AF-A0A4P9YUR4-F1
#
_entry.id   AF-A0A4P9YUR4-F1
#
_cell.length_a   1.000
_cell.length_b   1.000
_cell.length_c   1.000
_cell.angle_alpha   90.00
_cell.angle_beta   90.00
_cell.angle_gamma   90.00
#
_symmetry.space_group_name_H-M   'P 1'
#
loop_
_entity.id
_entity.type
_entity.pdbx_description
1 polymer ?
#
loop_
_entity_poly.entity_id
_entity_poly.type
_entity_poly.pdbx_seq_one_letter_code
_entity_poly.pdbx_strand_id
1 'polypeptide(L)'
;MEAYLAQGDTLEKLDLLWQYYIRHNEFAKASRLQERLAMTTDYDIPLDKRVEYLSRAIANGRSALDGRDREESERLREIQEKLEVAQIQVYLVKQLVDIGQTKSAQELQGELLDLNELFHRYARQFSLYECQLMIFTLSGYSDAAAIKTTWRRLLQQIADEYAGQANVHQLVARRVGELAEKFLHHDFVFPLDTICDFLGQLAFALHQPADGDMAPWMAASLVEAHIPPRHIFTALNQLIEDKPDAWHEPSHMRYLLSEICVLLETWLPLVISGHQSDFPAAWIDEMLNQYLLAVNTLQTPQLTDTLKQLQRRIRALF
;
A
#
# COMPACT_ATOMS: atom_id res chain seq x y z
N MET A 1 40.21 27.36 9.85
CA MET A 1 38.83 27.59 9.37
C MET A 1 37.90 26.48 9.88
N GLU A 2 38.24 25.21 9.68
CA GLU A 2 37.51 24.06 10.26
C GLU A 2 37.28 24.19 11.78
N ALA A 3 38.34 24.44 12.58
CA ALA A 3 38.21 24.59 14.04
C ALA A 3 37.29 25.75 14.49
N TYR A 4 37.12 26.79 13.67
CA TYR A 4 36.23 27.92 13.97
C TYR A 4 34.77 27.58 13.64
N LEU A 5 34.53 26.81 12.58
CA LEU A 5 33.20 26.33 12.20
C LEU A 5 32.74 25.17 13.09
N ALA A 6 33.67 24.31 13.52
CA ALA A 6 33.42 23.18 14.41
C ALA A 6 33.08 23.58 15.86
N GLN A 7 33.38 24.82 16.26
CA GLN A 7 32.91 25.38 17.54
C GLN A 7 31.38 25.58 17.56
N GLY A 8 30.71 25.60 16.40
CA GLY A 8 29.33 25.14 16.26
C GLY A 8 28.25 25.85 17.08
N ASP A 9 28.30 27.17 17.27
CA ASP A 9 27.27 27.86 18.10
C ASP A 9 25.93 28.11 17.37
N THR A 10 25.92 28.08 16.04
CA THR A 10 24.73 28.39 15.22
C THR A 10 24.52 27.39 14.10
N LEU A 11 23.25 27.18 13.72
CA LEU A 11 22.88 26.29 12.62
C LEU A 11 23.57 26.69 11.30
N GLU A 12 23.69 27.99 11.04
CA GLU A 12 24.36 28.53 9.85
C GLU A 12 25.84 28.14 9.77
N LYS A 13 26.56 28.15 10.91
CA LYS A 13 27.97 27.72 10.96
C LYS A 13 28.09 26.22 10.66
N LEU A 14 27.19 25.40 11.19
CA LEU A 14 27.15 23.97 10.92
C LEU A 14 26.76 23.69 9.46
N ASP A 15 25.89 24.51 8.87
CA ASP A 15 25.54 24.46 7.46
C ASP A 15 26.75 24.75 6.54
N LEU A 16 27.55 25.75 6.91
CA LEU A 16 28.81 26.04 6.21
C LEU A 16 29.86 24.95 6.44
N LEU A 17 29.86 24.29 7.59
CA LEU A 17 30.82 23.25 7.94
C LEU A 17 30.67 22.00 7.05
N TRP A 18 29.44 21.50 6.85
CA TRP A 18 29.27 20.34 5.96
C TRP A 18 29.61 20.69 4.50
N GLN A 19 29.32 21.92 4.06
CA GLN A 19 29.72 22.40 2.73
C GLN A 19 31.25 22.46 2.59
N TYR A 20 31.94 22.90 3.65
CA TYR A 20 33.41 22.87 3.71
C TYR A 20 33.93 21.44 3.57
N TYR A 21 33.36 20.48 4.29
CA TYR A 21 33.74 19.06 4.18
C TYR A 21 33.58 18.50 2.77
N ILE A 22 32.45 18.80 2.10
CA ILE A 22 32.23 18.38 0.70
C ILE A 22 33.31 18.97 -0.22
N ARG A 23 33.66 20.25 -0.08
CA ARG A 23 34.70 20.89 -0.91
C ARG A 23 36.09 20.27 -0.74
N HIS A 24 36.34 19.61 0.39
CA HIS A 24 37.61 18.96 0.71
C HIS A 24 37.55 17.43 0.51
N ASN A 25 36.51 16.91 -0.15
CA ASN A 25 36.25 15.48 -0.35
C ASN A 25 36.12 14.66 0.95
N GLU A 26 35.78 15.32 2.06
CA GLU A 26 35.56 14.67 3.36
C GLU A 26 34.09 14.25 3.52
N PHE A 27 33.58 13.46 2.57
CA PHE A 27 32.16 13.10 2.47
C PHE A 27 31.62 12.37 3.70
N ALA A 28 32.43 11.52 4.34
CA ALA A 28 32.05 10.85 5.58
C ALA A 28 31.78 11.85 6.73
N LYS A 29 32.63 12.88 6.87
CA LYS A 29 32.41 13.92 7.89
C LYS A 29 31.16 14.75 7.58
N ALA A 30 30.93 15.08 6.31
CA ALA A 30 29.72 15.78 5.86
C ALA A 30 28.45 14.98 6.18
N SER A 31 28.44 13.68 5.84
CA SER A 31 27.34 12.76 6.13
C SER A 31 27.01 12.70 7.62
N ARG A 32 28.03 12.50 8.47
CA ARG A 32 27.86 12.41 9.94
C ARG A 32 27.36 13.70 10.56
N LEU A 33 27.80 14.85 10.03
CA LEU A 33 27.31 16.15 10.49
C LEU A 33 25.83 16.34 10.10
N GLN A 34 25.46 16.01 8.87
CA GLN A 34 24.08 16.11 8.39
C GLN A 34 23.13 15.17 9.13
N GLU A 35 23.55 13.92 9.39
CA GLU A 35 22.80 12.99 10.24
C GLU A 35 22.56 13.60 11.62
N ARG A 36 23.59 14.16 12.25
CA ARG A 36 23.46 14.80 13.57
C ARG A 36 22.53 16.02 13.54
N LEU A 37 22.62 16.84 12.51
CA LEU A 37 21.73 17.98 12.30
C LEU A 37 20.27 17.56 12.11
N ALA A 38 20.03 16.42 11.47
CA ALA A 38 18.68 15.89 11.32
C ALA A 38 18.08 15.40 12.65
N MET A 39 18.91 14.97 13.61
CA MET A 39 18.48 14.40 14.89
C MET A 39 18.47 15.39 16.06
N THR A 40 19.22 16.49 16.00
CA THR A 40 19.33 17.43 17.13
C THR A 40 18.03 18.18 17.39
N THR A 41 17.73 18.45 18.65
CA THR A 41 16.67 19.35 19.11
C THR A 41 17.21 20.70 19.60
N ASP A 42 18.52 20.94 19.48
CA ASP A 42 19.18 22.16 19.95
C ASP A 42 18.82 23.39 19.11
N TYR A 43 18.31 23.16 17.90
CA TYR A 43 17.90 24.19 16.96
C TYR A 43 16.46 23.92 16.49
N ASP A 44 15.73 24.99 16.20
CA ASP A 44 14.39 24.92 15.62
C ASP A 44 14.47 24.57 14.12
N ILE A 45 14.71 23.29 13.83
CA ILE A 45 14.87 22.77 12.47
C ILE A 45 13.54 22.13 12.05
N PRO A 46 12.89 22.66 10.99
CA PRO A 46 11.63 22.10 10.53
C PRO A 46 11.84 20.73 9.89
N LEU A 47 10.79 19.90 9.93
CA LEU A 47 10.84 18.49 9.55
C LEU A 47 11.28 18.27 8.09
N ASP A 48 10.89 19.15 7.18
CA ASP A 48 11.33 19.15 5.77
C ASP A 48 12.85 19.34 5.64
N LYS A 49 13.43 20.26 6.42
CA LYS A 49 14.89 20.47 6.47
C LYS A 49 15.61 19.26 7.08
N ARG A 50 15.00 18.56 8.05
CA ARG A 50 15.55 17.30 8.60
C ARG A 50 15.58 16.18 7.54
N VAL A 51 14.52 16.05 6.74
CA VAL A 51 14.45 15.13 5.59
C VAL A 51 15.52 15.48 4.53
N GLU A 52 15.73 16.76 4.27
CA GLU A 52 16.79 17.24 3.37
C GLU A 52 18.19 16.85 3.90
N TYR A 53 18.46 17.05 5.19
CA TYR A 53 19.73 16.63 5.80
C TYR A 53 19.96 15.13 5.69
N LEU A 54 18.96 14.29 5.98
CA LEU A 54 19.09 12.83 5.85
C LEU A 54 19.34 12.40 4.39
N SER A 55 18.62 13.01 3.45
CA SER A 55 18.80 12.74 2.02
C SER A 55 20.22 13.09 1.55
N ARG A 56 20.76 14.22 2.01
CA ARG A 56 22.15 14.62 1.72
C ARG A 56 23.16 13.73 2.42
N ALA A 57 22.89 13.32 3.66
CA ALA A 57 23.74 12.41 4.41
C ALA A 57 23.88 11.08 3.65
N ILE A 58 22.80 10.55 3.10
CA ILE A 58 22.82 9.35 2.26
C ILE A 58 23.68 9.55 1.01
N ALA A 59 23.50 10.66 0.29
CA ALA A 59 24.27 10.95 -0.91
C ALA A 59 25.78 11.07 -0.63
N ASN A 60 26.14 11.78 0.45
CA ASN A 60 27.53 11.92 0.89
C ASN A 60 28.10 10.59 1.42
N GLY A 61 27.34 9.83 2.20
CA GLY A 61 27.73 8.52 2.71
C GLY A 61 28.03 7.53 1.58
N ARG A 62 27.17 7.48 0.55
CA ARG A 62 27.43 6.70 -0.68
C ARG A 62 28.71 7.11 -1.39
N SER A 63 29.02 8.40 -1.39
CA SER A 63 30.24 8.94 -2.02
C SER A 63 31.50 8.64 -1.19
N ALA A 64 31.36 8.36 0.10
CA ALA A 64 32.44 7.97 1.00
C ALA A 64 32.68 6.44 1.06
N LEU A 65 31.75 5.65 0.52
CA LEU A 65 31.77 4.18 0.60
C LEU A 65 32.75 3.57 -0.41
N ASP A 66 33.89 3.09 0.09
CA ASP A 66 34.87 2.34 -0.71
C ASP A 66 34.59 0.81 -0.73
N GLY A 67 33.35 0.39 -0.44
CA GLY A 67 32.87 -0.99 -0.51
C GLY A 67 33.47 -1.98 0.51
N ARG A 68 34.50 -1.58 1.25
CA ARG A 68 35.19 -2.40 2.28
C ARG A 68 34.88 -1.98 3.72
N ASP A 69 34.20 -0.85 3.90
CA ASP A 69 33.86 -0.30 5.21
C ASP A 69 32.47 -0.79 5.65
N ARG A 70 32.47 -1.82 6.48
CA ARG A 70 31.24 -2.42 7.00
C ARG A 70 30.51 -1.46 7.95
N GLU A 71 31.23 -0.70 8.76
CA GLU A 71 30.63 0.24 9.73
C GLU A 71 29.92 1.39 9.00
N GLU A 72 30.55 1.95 7.97
CA GLU A 72 29.94 3.03 7.19
C GLU A 72 28.75 2.50 6.35
N SER A 73 28.80 1.24 5.91
CA SER A 73 27.65 0.59 5.25
C SER A 73 26.46 0.36 6.19
N GLU A 74 26.71 -0.09 7.42
CA GLU A 74 25.67 -0.28 8.45
C GLU A 74 25.05 1.07 8.83
N ARG A 75 25.88 2.10 9.05
CA ARG A 75 25.40 3.47 9.30
C ARG A 75 24.57 4.03 8.15
N LEU A 76 25.00 3.84 6.89
CA LEU A 76 24.24 4.32 5.74
C LEU A 76 22.83 3.70 5.70
N ARG A 77 22.72 2.42 6.08
CA ARG A 77 21.41 1.75 6.21
C ARG A 77 20.59 2.38 7.33
N GLU A 78 21.16 2.64 8.50
CA GLU A 78 20.45 3.35 9.59
C GLU A 78 19.95 4.73 9.17
N ILE A 79 20.73 5.49 8.40
CA ILE A 79 20.31 6.81 7.88
C ILE A 79 19.15 6.65 6.88
N GLN A 80 19.17 5.61 6.04
CA GLN A 80 18.05 5.29 5.13
C GLN A 80 16.78 4.96 5.90
N GLU A 81 16.87 4.09 6.91
CA GLU A 81 15.74 3.75 7.78
C GLU A 81 15.17 5.01 8.47
N LYS A 82 16.04 5.88 9.01
CA LYS A 82 15.63 7.17 9.59
C LYS A 82 14.93 8.09 8.57
N LEU A 83 15.38 8.11 7.32
CA LEU A 83 14.75 8.90 6.26
C LEU A 83 13.33 8.38 5.97
N GLU A 84 13.15 7.06 5.88
CA GLU A 84 11.84 6.46 5.66
C GLU A 84 10.87 6.77 6.82
N VAL A 85 11.34 6.70 8.07
CA VAL A 85 10.56 7.12 9.26
C VAL A 85 10.20 8.60 9.18
N ALA A 86 11.15 9.47 8.85
CA ALA A 86 10.92 10.91 8.70
C ALA A 86 9.88 11.22 7.60
N GLN A 87 9.87 10.46 6.50
CA GLN A 87 8.88 10.60 5.43
C GLN A 87 7.47 10.21 5.89
N ILE A 88 7.33 9.14 6.68
CA ILE A 88 6.04 8.80 7.34
C ILE A 88 5.60 9.95 8.25
N GLN A 89 6.52 10.52 9.01
CA GLN A 89 6.24 11.63 9.90
C GLN A 89 5.75 12.87 9.14
N VAL A 90 6.35 13.21 8.00
CA VAL A 90 5.87 14.29 7.11
C VAL A 90 4.45 13.99 6.62
N TYR A 91 4.20 12.75 6.21
CA TYR A 91 2.88 12.33 5.75
C TYR A 91 1.83 12.43 6.86
N LEU A 92 2.17 11.99 8.09
CA LEU A 92 1.33 12.13 9.29
C LEU A 92 1.00 13.60 9.58
N VAL A 93 1.98 14.50 9.53
CA VAL A 93 1.76 15.95 9.71
C VAL A 93 0.71 16.45 8.72
N LYS A 94 0.84 16.09 7.43
CA LYS A 94 -0.14 16.48 6.41
C LYS A 94 -1.54 15.95 6.75
N GLN A 95 -1.65 14.67 7.07
CA GLN A 95 -2.93 14.04 7.41
C GLN A 95 -3.57 14.70 8.66
N LEU A 96 -2.78 15.04 9.68
CA LEU A 96 -3.26 15.75 10.86
C LEU A 96 -3.80 17.14 10.52
N VAL A 97 -3.13 17.87 9.63
CA VAL A 97 -3.63 19.18 9.14
C VAL A 97 -4.95 19.00 8.38
N ASP A 98 -5.05 18.00 7.51
CA ASP A 98 -6.25 17.73 6.71
C ASP A 98 -7.47 17.45 7.59
N ILE A 99 -7.30 16.76 8.72
CA ILE A 99 -8.38 16.50 9.71
C ILE A 99 -8.55 17.62 10.76
N GLY A 100 -7.85 18.76 10.61
CA GLY A 100 -7.96 19.93 11.49
C GLY A 100 -7.20 19.85 12.81
N GLN A 101 -6.35 18.84 13.02
CA GLN A 101 -5.53 18.64 14.23
C GLN A 101 -4.19 19.39 14.14
N THR A 102 -4.27 20.71 13.94
CA THR A 102 -3.10 21.56 13.67
C THR A 102 -2.12 21.66 14.84
N LYS A 103 -2.58 21.56 16.10
CA LYS A 103 -1.71 21.55 17.28
C LYS A 103 -0.83 20.31 17.32
N SER A 104 -1.42 19.13 17.18
CA SER A 104 -0.69 17.86 17.11
C SER A 104 0.26 17.83 15.92
N ALA A 105 -0.14 18.43 14.78
CA ALA A 105 0.72 18.55 13.60
C ALA A 105 1.94 19.45 13.84
N GLN A 106 1.80 20.54 14.61
CA GLN A 106 2.91 21.40 15.01
C GLN A 106 3.86 20.72 15.98
N GLU A 107 3.33 20.01 16.98
CA GLU A 107 4.13 19.22 17.93
C GLU A 107 4.97 18.16 17.20
N LEU A 108 4.37 17.50 16.20
CA LEU A 108 5.04 16.47 15.41
C LEU A 108 6.15 17.01 14.49
N GLN A 109 6.27 18.33 14.29
CA GLN A 109 7.33 18.90 13.46
C GLN A 109 8.64 19.17 14.21
N GLY A 110 8.63 19.17 15.54
CA GLY A 110 9.76 19.64 16.36
C GLY A 110 10.98 18.71 16.38
N GLU A 111 10.75 17.39 16.39
CA GLU A 111 11.79 16.36 16.48
C GLU A 111 11.45 15.13 15.65
N LEU A 112 12.44 14.31 15.30
CA LEU A 112 12.19 13.01 14.66
C LEU A 112 11.84 11.98 15.73
N LEU A 113 10.67 11.36 15.58
CA LEU A 113 10.19 10.33 16.48
C LEU A 113 10.47 8.93 15.91
N ASP A 114 10.48 7.93 16.78
CA ASP A 114 10.55 6.54 16.34
C ASP A 114 9.17 6.03 15.85
N LEU A 115 9.17 4.89 15.16
CA LEU A 115 7.94 4.29 14.62
C LEU A 115 6.90 3.97 15.70
N ASN A 116 7.32 3.61 16.90
CA ASN A 116 6.44 3.22 17.99
C ASN A 116 5.70 4.46 18.55
N GLU A 117 6.41 5.57 18.71
CA GLU A 117 5.83 6.86 19.07
C GLU A 117 4.90 7.38 17.99
N LEU A 118 5.32 7.36 16.71
CA LEU A 118 4.47 7.74 15.58
C LEU A 118 3.17 6.92 15.56
N PHE A 119 3.26 5.62 15.83
CA PHE A 119 2.10 4.74 15.86
C PHE A 119 1.16 5.06 17.02
N HIS A 120 1.66 5.07 18.25
CA HIS A 120 0.82 5.18 19.44
C HIS A 120 0.31 6.60 19.71
N ARG A 121 1.16 7.62 19.52
CA ARG A 121 0.82 9.02 19.83
C ARG A 121 0.05 9.70 18.70
N TYR A 122 0.16 9.21 17.46
CA TYR A 122 -0.46 9.89 16.31
C TYR A 122 -1.32 8.94 15.48
N ALA A 123 -0.72 7.97 14.79
CA ALA A 123 -1.43 7.17 13.78
C ALA A 123 -2.64 6.43 14.35
N ARG A 124 -2.51 5.81 15.54
CA ARG A 124 -3.58 5.11 16.23
C ARG A 124 -4.56 6.06 16.92
N GLN A 125 -4.06 7.13 17.56
CA GLN A 125 -4.89 8.08 18.30
C GLN A 125 -5.90 8.79 17.39
N PHE A 126 -5.47 9.16 16.18
CA PHE A 126 -6.29 9.91 15.22
C PHE A 126 -6.89 9.01 14.12
N SER A 127 -6.85 7.68 14.29
CA SER A 127 -7.40 6.71 13.33
C SER A 127 -6.86 6.87 11.90
N LEU A 128 -5.59 7.26 11.75
CA LEU A 128 -4.93 7.45 10.46
C LEU A 128 -4.45 6.09 9.92
N TYR A 129 -5.39 5.29 9.39
CA TYR A 129 -5.12 3.89 9.04
C TYR A 129 -4.08 3.71 7.92
N GLU A 130 -4.03 4.60 6.92
CA GLU A 130 -2.96 4.56 5.91
C GLU A 130 -1.57 4.72 6.55
N CYS A 131 -1.43 5.63 7.51
CA CYS A 131 -0.17 5.82 8.24
C CYS A 131 0.16 4.60 9.10
N GLN A 132 -0.84 3.95 9.71
CA GLN A 132 -0.63 2.70 10.44
C GLN A 132 -0.07 1.60 9.53
N LEU A 133 -0.58 1.45 8.31
CA LEU A 133 -0.10 0.48 7.33
C LEU A 133 1.33 0.80 6.85
N MET A 134 1.66 2.08 6.64
CA MET A 134 3.03 2.51 6.33
C MET A 134 3.99 2.13 7.46
N ILE A 135 3.60 2.35 8.72
CA ILE A 135 4.41 1.97 9.89
C ILE A 135 4.58 0.44 9.97
N PHE A 136 3.53 -0.35 9.72
CA PHE A 136 3.63 -1.81 9.69
C PHE A 136 4.60 -2.31 8.63
N THR A 137 4.59 -1.66 7.46
CA THR A 137 5.51 -1.96 6.35
C THR A 137 6.97 -1.79 6.77
N LEU A 138 7.33 -0.61 7.31
CA LEU A 138 8.70 -0.30 7.69
C LEU A 138 9.17 -1.09 8.92
N SER A 139 8.28 -1.37 9.87
CA SER A 139 8.62 -2.12 11.08
C SER A 139 8.72 -3.63 10.87
N GLY A 140 8.30 -4.15 9.71
CA GLY A 140 8.18 -5.59 9.47
C GLY A 140 7.11 -6.26 10.33
N TYR A 141 6.13 -5.49 10.83
CA TYR A 141 5.04 -6.00 11.64
C TYR A 141 4.11 -6.86 10.77
N SER A 142 3.94 -8.12 11.15
CA SER A 142 3.32 -9.17 10.31
C SER A 142 2.11 -9.85 10.98
N ASP A 143 1.49 -9.20 11.97
CA ASP A 143 0.23 -9.69 12.54
C ASP A 143 -0.92 -9.50 11.55
N ALA A 144 -1.28 -10.60 10.88
CA ALA A 144 -2.34 -10.61 9.88
C ALA A 144 -3.69 -10.14 10.42
N ALA A 145 -4.03 -10.43 11.69
CA ALA A 145 -5.32 -10.04 12.24
C ALA A 145 -5.41 -8.51 12.44
N ALA A 146 -4.33 -7.91 12.95
CA ALA A 146 -4.23 -6.47 13.09
C ALA A 146 -4.25 -5.77 11.73
N ILE A 147 -3.47 -6.26 10.75
CA ILE A 147 -3.41 -5.71 9.39
C ILE A 147 -4.79 -5.76 8.73
N LYS A 148 -5.45 -6.93 8.73
CA LYS A 148 -6.80 -7.09 8.17
C LYS A 148 -7.82 -6.16 8.84
N THR A 149 -7.72 -5.99 10.16
CA THR A 149 -8.60 -5.07 10.91
C THR A 149 -8.37 -3.61 10.50
N THR A 150 -7.11 -3.19 10.37
CA THR A 150 -6.76 -1.84 9.90
C THR A 150 -7.25 -1.59 8.48
N TRP A 151 -7.10 -2.55 7.57
CA TRP A 151 -7.65 -2.46 6.21
C TRP A 151 -9.16 -2.33 6.17
N ARG A 152 -9.89 -3.16 6.93
CA ARG A 152 -11.36 -3.05 6.98
C ARG A 152 -11.81 -1.67 7.46
N ARG A 153 -11.12 -1.11 8.46
CA ARG A 153 -11.42 0.25 8.96
C ARG A 153 -11.07 1.34 7.95
N LEU A 154 -9.94 1.21 7.25
CA LEU A 154 -9.54 2.11 6.17
C LEU A 154 -10.57 2.11 5.04
N LEU A 155 -10.95 0.92 4.56
CA LEU A 155 -11.93 0.77 3.48
C LEU A 155 -13.29 1.31 3.89
N GLN A 156 -13.73 1.09 5.13
CA GLN A 156 -14.95 1.69 5.66
C GLN A 156 -14.87 3.21 5.65
N GLN A 157 -13.76 3.80 6.11
CA GLN A 157 -13.57 5.25 6.09
C GLN A 157 -13.64 5.82 4.67
N ILE A 158 -13.01 5.14 3.69
CA ILE A 158 -13.06 5.54 2.27
C ILE A 158 -14.49 5.42 1.73
N ALA A 159 -15.21 4.35 2.05
CA ALA A 159 -16.59 4.17 1.62
C ALA A 159 -17.52 5.25 2.21
N ASP A 160 -17.31 5.60 3.48
CA ASP A 160 -18.07 6.66 4.17
C ASP A 160 -17.77 8.05 3.60
N GLU A 161 -16.52 8.33 3.21
CA GLU A 161 -16.12 9.58 2.54
C GLU A 161 -16.89 9.81 1.23
N TYR A 162 -17.09 8.74 0.45
CA TYR A 162 -17.80 8.81 -0.82
C TYR A 162 -19.30 8.54 -0.71
N ALA A 163 -19.82 8.25 0.49
CA ALA A 163 -21.21 7.87 0.69
C ALA A 163 -22.18 8.90 0.06
N GLY A 164 -23.14 8.39 -0.72
CA GLY A 164 -24.13 9.21 -1.43
C GLY A 164 -23.72 9.68 -2.84
N GLN A 165 -22.49 9.39 -3.29
CA GLN A 165 -22.10 9.60 -4.69
C GLN A 165 -22.60 8.44 -5.57
N ALA A 166 -23.01 8.74 -6.81
CA ALA A 166 -23.54 7.71 -7.72
C ALA A 166 -22.47 6.67 -8.15
N ASN A 167 -21.20 7.06 -8.12
CA ASN A 167 -20.05 6.28 -8.55
C ASN A 167 -19.14 5.84 -7.38
N VAL A 168 -19.70 5.66 -6.17
CA VAL A 168 -18.97 5.20 -4.97
C VAL A 168 -18.06 4.01 -5.27
N HIS A 169 -18.58 2.98 -5.94
CA HIS A 169 -17.86 1.75 -6.24
C HIS A 169 -16.57 2.01 -7.07
N GLN A 170 -16.63 2.89 -8.08
CA GLN A 170 -15.46 3.27 -8.88
C GLN A 170 -14.46 4.11 -8.09
N LEU A 171 -14.94 5.03 -7.24
CA LEU A 171 -14.08 5.88 -6.42
C LEU A 171 -13.33 5.07 -5.36
N VAL A 172 -14.02 4.14 -4.70
CA VAL A 172 -13.41 3.21 -3.75
C VAL A 172 -12.38 2.32 -4.46
N ALA A 173 -12.72 1.74 -5.62
CA ALA A 173 -11.76 0.91 -6.38
C ALA A 173 -10.53 1.68 -6.84
N ARG A 174 -10.70 2.93 -7.31
CA ARG A 174 -9.59 3.82 -7.64
C ARG A 174 -8.70 4.07 -6.42
N ARG A 175 -9.29 4.36 -5.27
CA ARG A 175 -8.54 4.58 -4.03
C ARG A 175 -7.79 3.32 -3.59
N VAL A 176 -8.39 2.14 -3.77
CA VAL A 176 -7.73 0.84 -3.56
C VAL A 176 -6.53 0.66 -4.51
N GLY A 177 -6.63 1.08 -5.78
CA GLY A 177 -5.49 1.09 -6.71
C GLY A 177 -4.34 1.97 -6.26
N GLU A 178 -4.63 3.20 -5.83
CA GLU A 178 -3.63 4.12 -5.29
C GLU A 178 -2.93 3.56 -4.03
N LEU A 179 -3.65 2.76 -3.23
CA LEU A 179 -3.07 2.05 -2.09
C LEU A 179 -2.28 0.81 -2.54
N ALA A 180 -2.72 0.10 -3.57
CA ALA A 180 -2.00 -1.03 -4.14
C ALA A 180 -0.63 -0.60 -4.68
N GLU A 181 -0.52 0.55 -5.36
CA GLU A 181 0.78 1.08 -5.81
C GLU A 181 1.80 1.22 -4.65
N LYS A 182 1.31 1.51 -3.44
CA LYS A 182 2.15 1.68 -2.25
C LYS A 182 2.46 0.36 -1.54
N PHE A 183 1.47 -0.54 -1.43
CA PHE A 183 1.54 -1.68 -0.52
C PHE A 183 1.62 -3.05 -1.23
N LEU A 184 1.30 -3.14 -2.52
CA LEU A 184 1.23 -4.42 -3.25
C LEU A 184 2.57 -5.17 -3.26
N HIS A 185 3.69 -4.45 -3.22
CA HIS A 185 5.03 -5.04 -3.17
C HIS A 185 5.40 -5.61 -1.79
N HIS A 186 4.55 -5.43 -0.79
CA HIS A 186 4.76 -5.92 0.57
C HIS A 186 3.78 -7.05 0.87
N ASP A 187 4.25 -8.29 0.64
CA ASP A 187 3.45 -9.53 0.67
C ASP A 187 2.56 -9.71 1.91
N PHE A 188 2.96 -9.17 3.06
CA PHE A 188 2.24 -9.31 4.32
C PHE A 188 1.32 -8.12 4.68
N VAL A 189 1.42 -6.99 3.97
CA VAL A 189 0.70 -5.75 4.31
C VAL A 189 -0.53 -5.54 3.45
N PHE A 190 -0.63 -6.17 2.27
CA PHE A 190 -1.75 -5.97 1.33
C PHE A 190 -2.66 -7.22 1.23
N PRO A 191 -3.64 -7.41 2.14
CA PRO A 191 -4.54 -8.56 2.16
C PRO A 191 -5.64 -8.39 1.11
N LEU A 192 -5.33 -8.69 -0.15
CA LEU A 192 -6.28 -8.53 -1.27
C LEU A 192 -7.54 -9.39 -1.10
N ASP A 193 -7.44 -10.56 -0.44
CA ASP A 193 -8.57 -11.37 0.00
C ASP A 193 -9.57 -10.55 0.84
N THR A 194 -9.06 -9.84 1.84
CA THR A 194 -9.86 -9.03 2.76
C THR A 194 -10.42 -7.78 2.09
N ILE A 195 -9.67 -7.21 1.14
CA ILE A 195 -10.12 -6.07 0.33
C ILE A 195 -11.27 -6.52 -0.58
N CYS A 196 -11.11 -7.63 -1.31
CA CYS A 196 -12.17 -8.19 -2.17
C CYS A 196 -13.41 -8.60 -1.35
N ASP A 197 -13.25 -9.17 -0.15
CA ASP A 197 -14.35 -9.47 0.78
C ASP A 197 -15.15 -8.20 1.09
N PHE A 198 -14.47 -7.12 1.47
CA PHE A 198 -15.11 -5.84 1.79
C PHE A 198 -15.79 -5.20 0.58
N LEU A 199 -15.12 -5.15 -0.58
CA LEU A 199 -15.69 -4.57 -1.80
C LEU A 199 -16.92 -5.34 -2.27
N GLY A 200 -16.88 -6.66 -2.15
CA GLY A 200 -18.02 -7.53 -2.41
C GLY A 200 -19.21 -7.21 -1.50
N GLN A 201 -18.98 -7.12 -0.19
CA GLN A 201 -20.03 -6.72 0.77
C GLN A 201 -20.55 -5.30 0.50
N LEU A 202 -19.68 -4.37 0.11
CA LEU A 202 -20.05 -3.01 -0.27
C LEU A 202 -20.96 -3.01 -1.50
N ALA A 203 -20.70 -3.89 -2.48
CA ALA A 203 -21.57 -4.05 -3.64
C ALA A 203 -23.01 -4.36 -3.17
N PHE A 204 -23.18 -5.37 -2.32
CA PHE A 204 -24.51 -5.73 -1.80
C PHE A 204 -25.15 -4.64 -0.94
N ALA A 205 -24.37 -3.90 -0.14
CA ALA A 205 -24.89 -2.79 0.64
C ALA A 205 -25.41 -1.63 -0.22
N LEU A 206 -24.80 -1.40 -1.39
CA LEU A 206 -25.22 -0.37 -2.34
C LEU A 206 -26.36 -0.83 -3.27
N HIS A 207 -26.57 -2.14 -3.40
CA HIS A 207 -27.58 -2.70 -4.29
C HIS A 207 -28.99 -2.40 -3.77
N GLN A 208 -29.82 -1.78 -4.62
CA GLN A 208 -31.24 -1.66 -4.34
C GLN A 208 -31.99 -2.89 -4.88
N PRO A 209 -32.92 -3.50 -4.13
CA PRO A 209 -33.66 -4.68 -4.57
C PRO A 209 -34.53 -4.46 -5.83
N ALA A 210 -34.63 -3.23 -6.33
CA ALA A 210 -35.31 -2.88 -7.57
C ALA A 210 -34.43 -3.04 -8.83
N ASP A 211 -33.10 -3.14 -8.70
CA ASP A 211 -32.14 -3.12 -9.82
C ASP A 211 -31.91 -4.50 -10.49
N GLY A 212 -32.57 -5.56 -10.01
CA GLY A 212 -32.43 -6.90 -10.58
C GLY A 212 -31.17 -7.64 -10.10
N ASP A 213 -30.61 -8.54 -10.90
CA ASP A 213 -29.37 -9.23 -10.54
C ASP A 213 -28.19 -8.26 -10.55
N MET A 214 -27.38 -8.27 -9.47
CA MET A 214 -26.23 -7.39 -9.33
C MET A 214 -25.19 -7.61 -10.43
N ALA A 215 -24.85 -6.56 -11.17
CA ALA A 215 -23.81 -6.61 -12.19
C ALA A 215 -22.41 -6.68 -11.55
N PRO A 216 -21.52 -7.56 -12.03
CA PRO A 216 -20.12 -7.58 -11.62
C PRO A 216 -19.40 -6.29 -12.05
N TRP A 217 -18.69 -5.67 -11.12
CA TRP A 217 -17.93 -4.44 -11.32
C TRP A 217 -16.54 -4.48 -10.67
N MET A 218 -16.38 -5.25 -9.58
CA MET A 218 -15.19 -5.20 -8.73
C MET A 218 -13.94 -5.62 -9.49
N ALA A 219 -13.96 -6.76 -10.17
CA ALA A 219 -12.79 -7.28 -10.85
C ALA A 219 -12.33 -6.37 -11.98
N ALA A 220 -13.27 -5.85 -12.79
CA ALA A 220 -12.97 -4.89 -13.84
C ALA A 220 -12.36 -3.60 -13.27
N SER A 221 -12.96 -3.03 -12.22
CA SER A 221 -12.46 -1.80 -11.60
C SER A 221 -11.08 -1.98 -10.94
N LEU A 222 -10.79 -3.13 -10.34
CA LEU A 222 -9.46 -3.42 -9.77
C LEU A 222 -8.38 -3.58 -10.85
N VAL A 223 -8.74 -4.16 -12.00
CA VAL A 223 -7.83 -4.25 -13.16
C VAL A 223 -7.56 -2.86 -13.75
N GLU A 224 -8.59 -2.02 -13.89
CA GLU A 224 -8.43 -0.61 -14.29
C GLU A 224 -7.59 0.19 -13.30
N ALA A 225 -7.66 -0.18 -12.01
CA ALA A 225 -6.85 0.38 -10.94
C ALA A 225 -5.40 -0.18 -10.90
N HIS A 226 -4.95 -0.84 -11.98
CA HIS A 226 -3.60 -1.37 -12.19
C HIS A 226 -3.19 -2.52 -11.24
N ILE A 227 -4.14 -3.18 -10.58
CA ILE A 227 -3.84 -4.38 -9.80
C ILE A 227 -3.70 -5.58 -10.76
N PRO A 228 -2.61 -6.38 -10.69
CA PRO A 228 -2.41 -7.46 -11.64
C PRO A 228 -3.54 -8.51 -11.54
N PRO A 229 -4.15 -8.93 -12.67
CA PRO A 229 -5.29 -9.86 -12.68
C PRO A 229 -5.03 -11.18 -11.93
N ARG A 230 -3.78 -11.67 -11.94
CA ARG A 230 -3.38 -12.87 -11.19
C ARG A 230 -3.64 -12.74 -9.68
N HIS A 231 -3.31 -11.59 -9.08
CA HIS A 231 -3.50 -11.38 -7.65
C HIS A 231 -5.00 -11.31 -7.34
N ILE A 232 -5.79 -10.64 -8.18
CA ILE A 232 -7.24 -10.56 -8.05
C ILE A 232 -7.87 -11.96 -8.13
N PHE A 233 -7.47 -12.77 -9.13
CA PHE A 233 -7.97 -14.14 -9.27
C PHE A 233 -7.64 -14.99 -8.04
N THR A 234 -6.42 -14.88 -7.52
CA THR A 234 -5.99 -15.60 -6.31
C THR A 234 -6.83 -15.22 -5.09
N ALA A 235 -7.07 -13.92 -4.90
CA ALA A 235 -7.91 -13.41 -3.81
C ALA A 235 -9.36 -13.88 -3.93
N LEU A 236 -9.96 -13.80 -5.12
CA LEU A 236 -11.33 -14.26 -5.36
C LEU A 236 -11.46 -15.78 -5.17
N ASN A 237 -10.48 -16.56 -5.65
CA ASN A 237 -10.47 -18.00 -5.44
C ASN A 237 -10.42 -18.34 -3.95
N GLN A 238 -9.54 -17.68 -3.20
CA GLN A 238 -9.42 -17.88 -1.76
C GLN A 238 -10.74 -17.57 -1.05
N LEU A 239 -11.46 -16.51 -1.42
CA LEU A 239 -12.78 -16.21 -0.86
C LEU A 239 -13.82 -17.30 -1.13
N ILE A 240 -13.79 -17.91 -2.32
CA ILE A 240 -14.68 -19.01 -2.70
C ILE A 240 -14.33 -20.30 -1.94
N GLU A 241 -13.04 -20.56 -1.71
CA GLU A 241 -12.56 -21.71 -0.95
C GLU A 241 -12.86 -21.59 0.54
N ASP A 242 -12.51 -20.44 1.14
CA ASP A 242 -12.65 -20.18 2.58
C ASP A 242 -14.11 -20.09 3.02
N LYS A 243 -15.02 -19.71 2.11
CA LYS A 243 -16.47 -19.51 2.34
C LYS A 243 -16.77 -18.83 3.67
N PRO A 244 -16.36 -17.55 3.85
CA PRO A 244 -16.70 -16.80 5.05
C PRO A 244 -18.23 -16.70 5.21
N ASP A 245 -18.71 -16.48 6.44
CA ASP A 245 -20.15 -16.53 6.72
C ASP A 245 -21.00 -15.56 5.89
N ALA A 246 -20.42 -14.43 5.47
CA ALA A 246 -21.04 -13.45 4.59
C ALA A 246 -21.34 -13.99 3.17
N TRP A 247 -20.71 -15.09 2.75
CA TRP A 247 -20.76 -15.64 1.38
C TRP A 247 -21.54 -16.96 1.27
N HIS A 248 -22.23 -17.41 2.33
CA HIS A 248 -23.01 -18.66 2.30
C HIS A 248 -24.25 -18.59 1.41
N GLU A 249 -24.78 -17.40 1.17
CA GLU A 249 -26.00 -17.26 0.39
C GLU A 249 -25.73 -17.52 -1.11
N PRO A 250 -26.61 -18.28 -1.80
CA PRO A 250 -26.47 -18.56 -3.23
C PRO A 250 -26.28 -17.34 -4.14
N SER A 251 -26.87 -16.19 -3.80
CA SER A 251 -26.74 -14.92 -4.51
C SER A 251 -25.31 -14.36 -4.46
N HIS A 252 -24.70 -14.38 -3.28
CA HIS A 252 -23.34 -13.94 -3.03
C HIS A 252 -22.31 -14.81 -3.77
N MET A 253 -22.50 -16.13 -3.77
CA MET A 253 -21.64 -17.04 -4.54
C MET A 253 -21.78 -16.84 -6.05
N ARG A 254 -22.99 -16.59 -6.56
CA ARG A 254 -23.19 -16.26 -7.99
C ARG A 254 -22.46 -14.97 -8.39
N TYR A 255 -22.44 -13.97 -7.51
CA TYR A 255 -21.71 -12.72 -7.74
C TYR A 255 -20.20 -12.92 -7.80
N LEU A 256 -19.59 -13.67 -6.86
CA LEU A 256 -18.15 -13.97 -6.94
C LEU A 256 -17.77 -14.70 -8.23
N LEU A 257 -18.62 -15.64 -8.66
CA LEU A 257 -18.40 -16.38 -9.89
C LEU A 257 -18.60 -15.53 -11.15
N SER A 258 -19.53 -14.57 -11.13
CA SER A 258 -19.67 -13.61 -12.22
C SER A 258 -18.47 -12.64 -12.29
N GLU A 259 -17.93 -12.22 -11.15
CA GLU A 259 -16.70 -11.42 -11.07
C GLU A 259 -15.49 -12.17 -11.65
N ILE A 260 -15.35 -13.47 -11.36
CA ILE A 260 -14.32 -14.32 -11.98
C ILE A 260 -14.50 -14.42 -13.50
N CYS A 261 -15.74 -14.54 -14.00
CA CYS A 261 -15.99 -14.55 -15.43
C CYS A 261 -15.53 -13.25 -16.08
N VAL A 262 -15.91 -12.09 -15.51
CA VAL A 262 -15.49 -10.78 -16.02
C VAL A 262 -13.98 -10.61 -15.97
N LEU A 263 -13.32 -11.07 -14.90
CA LEU A 263 -11.87 -11.04 -14.78
C LEU A 263 -11.20 -11.86 -15.89
N LEU A 264 -11.67 -13.09 -16.15
CA LEU A 264 -11.09 -13.94 -17.19
C LEU A 264 -11.38 -13.42 -18.60
N GLU A 265 -12.56 -12.83 -18.83
CA GLU A 265 -12.91 -12.20 -20.10
C GLU A 265 -12.05 -10.97 -20.42
N THR A 266 -11.65 -10.21 -19.40
CA THR A 266 -10.73 -9.06 -19.55
C THR A 266 -9.26 -9.49 -19.58
N TRP A 267 -8.87 -10.51 -18.82
CA TRP A 267 -7.49 -10.96 -18.72
C TRP A 267 -7.02 -11.75 -19.95
N LEU A 268 -7.85 -12.65 -20.48
CA LEU A 268 -7.47 -13.53 -21.60
C LEU A 268 -7.04 -12.74 -22.88
N PRO A 269 -7.74 -11.67 -23.31
CA PRO A 269 -7.29 -10.83 -24.43
C PRO A 269 -5.96 -10.12 -24.17
N LEU A 270 -5.69 -9.70 -22.93
CA LEU A 270 -4.42 -9.05 -22.56
C LEU A 270 -3.23 -10.02 -22.70
N VAL A 271 -3.46 -11.31 -22.44
CA VAL A 271 -2.45 -12.36 -22.60
C VAL A 271 -2.24 -12.68 -24.09
N ILE A 272 -3.32 -12.84 -24.87
CA ILE A 272 -3.24 -13.13 -26.31
C ILE A 272 -2.52 -12.01 -27.07
N SER A 273 -2.77 -10.76 -26.68
CA SER A 273 -2.11 -9.59 -27.28
C SER A 273 -0.64 -9.42 -26.87
N GLY A 274 -0.11 -10.32 -26.02
CA GLY A 274 1.28 -10.31 -25.58
C GLY A 274 1.62 -9.25 -24.53
N HIS A 275 0.62 -8.57 -23.95
CA HIS A 275 0.82 -7.51 -22.96
C HIS A 275 1.08 -8.06 -21.55
N GLN A 276 0.67 -9.30 -21.26
CA GLN A 276 0.92 -9.97 -19.98
C GLN A 276 1.33 -11.44 -20.20
N SER A 277 2.41 -11.87 -19.56
CA SER A 277 2.96 -13.23 -19.68
C SER A 277 2.61 -14.17 -18.51
N ASP A 278 2.05 -13.65 -17.43
CA ASP A 278 1.85 -14.39 -16.18
C ASP A 278 0.44 -14.98 -16.06
N PHE A 279 0.04 -15.83 -17.02
CA PHE A 279 -1.27 -16.50 -17.04
C PHE A 279 -1.15 -17.98 -16.64
N PRO A 280 -1.57 -18.37 -15.42
CA PRO A 280 -1.47 -19.75 -14.94
C PRO A 280 -2.62 -20.62 -15.48
N ALA A 281 -2.59 -20.93 -16.78
CA ALA A 281 -3.66 -21.62 -17.50
C ALA A 281 -4.09 -22.95 -16.84
N ALA A 282 -3.13 -23.77 -16.40
CA ALA A 282 -3.42 -25.07 -15.78
C ALA A 282 -4.19 -24.93 -14.46
N TRP A 283 -3.78 -23.99 -13.60
CA TRP A 283 -4.45 -23.74 -12.33
C TRP A 283 -5.83 -23.13 -12.55
N ILE A 284 -5.97 -22.19 -13.48
CA ILE A 284 -7.29 -21.61 -13.82
C ILE A 284 -8.23 -22.68 -14.38
N ASP A 285 -7.76 -23.59 -15.25
CA ASP A 285 -8.59 -24.69 -15.75
C ASP A 285 -9.05 -25.64 -14.64
N GLU A 286 -8.16 -25.94 -13.68
CA GLU A 286 -8.51 -26.73 -12.50
C GLU A 286 -9.60 -26.05 -11.67
N MET A 287 -9.43 -24.76 -11.37
CA MET A 287 -10.41 -23.98 -10.60
C MET A 287 -11.75 -23.83 -11.34
N LEU A 288 -11.73 -23.63 -12.67
CA LEU A 288 -12.94 -23.60 -13.49
C LEU A 288 -13.74 -24.90 -13.39
N ASN A 289 -13.09 -26.07 -13.28
CA ASN A 289 -13.81 -27.33 -13.03
C ASN A 289 -14.53 -27.31 -11.67
N GLN A 290 -13.88 -26.79 -10.63
CA GLN A 290 -14.48 -26.67 -9.29
C GLN A 290 -15.65 -25.68 -9.29
N TYR A 291 -15.50 -24.55 -9.98
CA TYR A 291 -16.57 -23.55 -10.12
C TYR A 291 -17.77 -24.11 -10.90
N LEU A 292 -17.55 -24.88 -11.97
CA LEU A 292 -18.64 -25.53 -12.71
C LEU A 292 -19.44 -26.50 -11.83
N LEU A 293 -18.79 -27.23 -10.92
CA LEU A 293 -19.48 -28.07 -9.94
C LEU A 293 -20.32 -27.23 -8.98
N ALA A 294 -19.80 -26.10 -8.51
CA ALA A 294 -20.50 -25.17 -7.63
C ALA A 294 -21.69 -24.48 -8.33
N VAL A 295 -21.56 -24.07 -9.60
CA VAL A 295 -22.66 -23.43 -10.35
C VAL A 295 -23.81 -24.40 -10.63
N ASN A 296 -23.51 -25.67 -10.87
CA ASN A 296 -24.54 -26.68 -11.11
C ASN A 296 -25.51 -26.84 -9.91
N THR A 297 -25.05 -26.59 -8.68
CA THR A 297 -25.93 -26.59 -7.49
C THR A 297 -26.75 -25.30 -7.37
N LEU A 298 -26.25 -24.19 -7.94
CA LEU A 298 -26.88 -22.87 -7.91
C LEU A 298 -27.94 -22.65 -9.01
N GLN A 299 -28.11 -23.58 -9.94
CA GLN A 299 -29.11 -23.56 -11.03
C GLN A 299 -29.08 -22.29 -11.91
N THR A 300 -27.89 -21.76 -12.19
CA THR A 300 -27.69 -20.59 -13.07
C THR A 300 -27.14 -21.01 -14.45
N PRO A 301 -28.01 -21.26 -15.45
CA PRO A 301 -27.58 -21.80 -16.75
C PRO A 301 -26.68 -20.82 -17.52
N GLN A 302 -26.94 -19.52 -17.42
CA GLN A 302 -26.16 -18.49 -18.10
C GLN A 302 -24.68 -18.47 -17.65
N LEU A 303 -24.43 -18.50 -16.33
CA LEU A 303 -23.08 -18.58 -15.77
C LEU A 303 -22.40 -19.92 -16.09
N THR A 304 -23.18 -21.00 -16.18
CA THR A 304 -22.64 -22.31 -16.57
C THR A 304 -22.11 -22.28 -18.01
N ASP A 305 -22.84 -21.62 -18.90
CA ASP A 305 -22.46 -21.52 -20.31
C ASP A 305 -21.24 -20.60 -20.50
N THR A 306 -21.16 -19.47 -19.80
CA THR A 306 -20.00 -18.57 -19.86
C THR A 306 -18.73 -19.25 -19.34
N LEU A 307 -18.79 -19.93 -18.18
CA LEU A 307 -17.65 -20.67 -17.63
C LEU A 307 -17.19 -21.79 -18.58
N LYS A 308 -18.12 -22.54 -19.20
CA LYS A 308 -17.77 -23.56 -20.20
C LYS A 308 -17.14 -22.97 -21.45
N GLN A 309 -17.61 -21.80 -21.91
CA GLN A 309 -17.02 -21.11 -23.05
C GLN A 309 -15.60 -20.62 -22.73
N LEU A 310 -15.39 -20.02 -21.55
CA LEU A 310 -14.07 -19.59 -21.08
C LEU A 310 -13.10 -20.77 -20.97
N GLN A 311 -13.56 -21.88 -20.39
CA GLN A 311 -12.75 -23.10 -20.29
C GLN A 311 -12.30 -23.62 -21.65
N ARG A 312 -13.23 -23.71 -22.62
CA ARG A 312 -12.90 -24.14 -23.99
C ARG A 312 -11.90 -23.20 -24.65
N ARG A 313 -12.02 -21.90 -24.44
CA ARG A 313 -11.09 -20.90 -24.99
C ARG A 313 -9.69 -21.04 -24.38
N ILE A 314 -9.59 -21.22 -23.07
CA ILE A 314 -8.30 -21.40 -22.38
C ILE A 314 -7.59 -22.65 -22.89
N ARG A 315 -8.28 -23.80 -22.93
CA ARG A 315 -7.73 -25.07 -23.45
C ARG A 315 -7.39 -25.07 -24.94
N ALA A 316 -7.94 -24.13 -25.71
CA ALA A 316 -7.62 -23.99 -27.13
C ALA A 316 -6.37 -23.13 -27.37
N LEU A 317 -6.00 -22.28 -26.39
CA LEU A 317 -4.91 -21.31 -26.51
C LEU A 317 -3.62 -21.77 -25.80
N PHE A 318 -3.74 -22.64 -24.80
CA PHE A 318 -2.64 -23.19 -23.99
C PHE A 318 -2.71 -24.71 -23.96
#